data_AF-A0A1B1S9Z3-F1
#
_entry.id   AF-A0A1B1S9Z3-F1
#
_cell.length_a   1.000
_cell.length_b   1.000
_cell.length_c   1.000
_cell.angle_alpha   90.00
_cell.angle_beta   90.00
_cell.angle_gamma   90.00
#
_symmetry.space_group_name_H-M   'P 1'
#
loop_
_entity.id
_entity.type
_entity.pdbx_description
1 polymer ?
#
loop_
_entity_poly.entity_id
_entity_poly.type
_entity_poly.pdbx_seq_one_letter_code
_entity_poly.pdbx_strand_id
1 'polypeptide(L)'
;MTKENPIQSAAKEVYDMLLRRQAFEAMQLADELTADTMAQWQRNNSPRHADDLLTAACALAESQIAAGRLKQAINTALKAIATTARTEAGNEQRMICYLTAWNALEQLLNLTIPDDSRRNAVADATRHLGSLLYHYYYATGRDNPDCAALHDAYDALKVMSTLVKIDSDADTTQTLHLLISSLGAADIAE
;
A
#
# COMPACT_ATOMS: atom_id res chain seq x y z
N MET A 1 -24.60 -17.91 7.79
CA MET A 1 -23.38 -17.51 8.53
C MET A 1 -22.17 -17.84 7.67
N THR A 2 -21.69 -16.87 6.92
CA THR A 2 -20.41 -16.97 6.21
C THR A 2 -19.31 -17.00 7.27
N LYS A 3 -18.47 -18.05 7.29
CA LYS A 3 -17.29 -18.09 8.17
C LYS A 3 -16.41 -16.90 7.83
N GLU A 4 -16.04 -16.12 8.84
CA GLU A 4 -15.10 -15.00 8.71
C GLU A 4 -13.77 -15.52 8.15
N ASN A 5 -13.16 -14.77 7.21
CA ASN A 5 -11.89 -15.17 6.62
C ASN A 5 -10.80 -15.09 7.71
N PRO A 6 -10.08 -16.19 8.02
CA PRO A 6 -9.07 -16.19 9.08
C PRO A 6 -8.00 -15.11 8.89
N ILE A 7 -7.67 -14.76 7.65
CA ILE A 7 -6.71 -13.69 7.34
C ILE A 7 -7.26 -12.32 7.74
N GLN A 8 -8.54 -12.07 7.48
CA GLN A 8 -9.19 -10.81 7.86
C GLN A 8 -9.31 -10.69 9.38
N SER A 9 -9.62 -11.79 10.09
CA SER A 9 -9.65 -11.80 11.55
C SER A 9 -8.27 -11.54 12.15
N ALA A 10 -7.21 -12.15 11.60
CA ALA A 10 -5.83 -11.91 12.05
C ALA A 10 -5.37 -10.48 11.76
N ALA A 11 -5.68 -9.93 10.58
CA ALA A 11 -5.40 -8.53 10.25
C ALA A 11 -6.13 -7.57 11.20
N LYS A 12 -7.38 -7.87 11.57
CA LYS A 12 -8.12 -7.10 12.57
C LYS A 12 -7.44 -7.12 13.94
N GLU A 13 -6.91 -8.28 14.36
CA GLU A 13 -6.15 -8.39 15.60
C GLU A 13 -4.88 -7.51 15.57
N VAL A 14 -4.17 -7.47 14.44
CA VAL A 14 -3.04 -6.54 14.23
C VAL A 14 -3.49 -5.09 14.44
N TYR A 15 -4.59 -4.66 13.82
CA TYR A 15 -5.10 -3.30 14.00
C TYR A 15 -5.54 -3.01 15.44
N ASP A 16 -6.17 -3.97 16.13
CA ASP A 16 -6.53 -3.84 17.55
C ASP A 16 -5.28 -3.67 18.44
N MET A 17 -4.18 -4.37 18.12
CA MET A 17 -2.88 -4.18 18.79
C MET A 17 -2.30 -2.78 18.53
N LEU A 18 -2.39 -2.27 17.30
CA LEU A 18 -1.95 -0.92 16.96
C LEU A 18 -2.74 0.16 17.73
N LEU A 19 -4.07 -0.01 17.87
CA LEU A 19 -4.90 0.88 18.69
C LEU A 19 -4.47 0.87 20.17
N ARG A 20 -3.96 -0.26 20.67
CA ARG A 20 -3.40 -0.43 22.02
C ARG A 20 -1.92 -0.01 22.12
N ARG A 21 -1.35 0.56 21.06
CA ARG A 21 0.05 1.00 20.95
C ARG A 21 1.08 -0.14 21.10
N GLN A 22 0.70 -1.35 20.69
CA GLN A 22 1.54 -2.55 20.72
C GLN A 22 2.18 -2.78 19.34
N ALA A 23 2.93 -1.79 18.85
CA ALA A 23 3.44 -1.78 17.47
C ALA A 23 4.41 -2.94 17.17
N PHE A 24 5.19 -3.38 18.17
CA PHE A 24 6.15 -4.47 17.96
C PHE A 24 5.46 -5.82 17.84
N GLU A 25 4.51 -6.11 18.74
CA GLU A 25 3.71 -7.33 18.72
C GLU A 25 2.83 -7.40 17.47
N ALA A 26 2.20 -6.26 17.10
CA ALA A 26 1.44 -6.13 15.86
C ALA A 26 2.30 -6.46 14.63
N MET A 27 3.53 -5.93 14.59
CA MET A 27 4.46 -6.20 13.50
C MET A 27 4.90 -7.67 13.45
N GLN A 28 5.13 -8.33 14.58
CA GLN A 28 5.46 -9.76 14.60
C GLN A 28 4.32 -10.62 14.04
N LEU A 29 3.09 -10.39 14.51
CA LEU A 29 1.92 -11.11 14.03
C LEU A 29 1.67 -10.85 12.54
N ALA A 30 1.82 -9.60 12.09
CA ALA A 30 1.64 -9.24 10.69
C ALA A 30 2.73 -9.81 9.77
N ASP A 31 3.97 -9.96 10.27
CA ASP A 31 5.06 -10.58 9.53
C ASP A 31 4.81 -12.08 9.32
N GLU A 32 4.38 -12.79 10.36
CA GLU A 32 3.95 -14.19 10.29
C GLU A 32 2.78 -14.36 9.30
N LEU A 33 1.77 -13.49 9.40
CA LEU A 33 0.61 -13.50 8.51
C LEU A 33 1.01 -13.26 7.04
N THR A 34 1.95 -12.35 6.80
CA THR A 34 2.46 -12.04 5.46
C THR A 34 3.27 -13.22 4.89
N ALA A 35 4.08 -13.88 5.71
CA ALA A 35 4.84 -15.06 5.30
C ALA A 35 3.90 -16.22 4.93
N ASP A 36 2.87 -16.48 5.73
CA ASP A 36 1.90 -17.53 5.49
C ASP A 36 1.07 -17.28 4.23
N THR A 37 0.57 -16.05 4.05
CA THR A 37 -0.19 -15.68 2.84
C THR A 37 0.68 -15.69 1.59
N MET A 38 1.95 -15.30 1.68
CA MET A 38 2.92 -15.44 0.58
C MET A 38 3.15 -16.91 0.22
N ALA A 39 3.28 -17.80 1.20
CA ALA A 39 3.44 -19.23 0.96
C ALA A 39 2.18 -19.83 0.30
N GLN A 40 0.98 -19.37 0.68
CA GLN A 40 -0.27 -19.77 0.03
C GLN A 40 -0.33 -19.27 -1.41
N TRP A 41 0.01 -18.00 -1.64
CA TRP A 41 0.10 -17.39 -2.96
C TRP A 41 1.03 -18.19 -3.88
N GLN A 42 2.26 -18.49 -3.45
CA GLN A 42 3.23 -19.26 -4.25
C GLN A 42 2.74 -20.66 -4.65
N ARG A 43 1.88 -21.28 -3.83
CA ARG A 43 1.26 -22.57 -4.17
C ARG A 43 0.11 -22.42 -5.15
N ASN A 44 -0.64 -21.32 -5.06
CA ASN A 44 -1.82 -21.06 -5.88
C ASN A 44 -2.04 -19.55 -6.08
N ASN A 45 -1.76 -19.06 -7.28
CA ASN A 45 -1.90 -17.66 -7.67
C ASN A 45 -3.35 -17.26 -7.98
N SER A 46 -4.28 -17.55 -7.05
CA SER A 46 -5.71 -17.21 -7.21
C SER A 46 -6.00 -15.77 -6.74
N PRO A 47 -7.02 -15.09 -7.29
CA PRO A 47 -7.40 -13.74 -6.86
C PRO A 47 -7.60 -13.61 -5.34
N ARG A 48 -8.26 -14.60 -4.72
CA ARG A 48 -8.45 -14.62 -3.26
C ARG A 48 -7.13 -14.60 -2.48
N HIS A 49 -6.13 -15.38 -2.91
CA HIS A 49 -4.84 -15.40 -2.25
C HIS A 49 -4.04 -14.12 -2.49
N ALA A 50 -4.26 -13.44 -3.62
CA ALA A 50 -3.72 -12.11 -3.83
C ALA A 50 -4.31 -11.10 -2.83
N ASP A 51 -5.62 -11.13 -2.62
CA ASP A 51 -6.29 -10.27 -1.64
C ASP A 51 -5.83 -10.54 -0.20
N ASP A 52 -5.69 -11.81 0.16
CA ASP A 52 -5.18 -12.23 1.46
C ASP A 52 -3.74 -11.69 1.67
N LEU A 53 -2.88 -11.80 0.65
CA LEU A 53 -1.51 -11.28 0.70
C LEU A 53 -1.46 -9.75 0.79
N LEU A 54 -2.27 -9.04 0.01
CA LEU A 54 -2.36 -7.57 0.07
C LEU A 54 -2.84 -7.12 1.45
N THR A 55 -3.84 -7.79 2.01
CA THR A 55 -4.38 -7.50 3.35
C THR A 55 -3.31 -7.67 4.44
N ALA A 56 -2.58 -8.79 4.41
CA ALA A 56 -1.52 -9.07 5.36
C ALA A 56 -0.36 -8.06 5.24
N ALA A 57 0.06 -7.77 4.00
CA ALA A 57 1.14 -6.82 3.73
C ALA A 57 0.76 -5.39 4.16
N CYS A 58 -0.50 -4.98 4.01
CA CYS A 58 -0.97 -3.70 4.53
C CYS A 58 -0.90 -3.64 6.05
N ALA A 59 -1.39 -4.67 6.75
CA ALA A 59 -1.31 -4.72 8.20
C ALA A 59 0.15 -4.67 8.71
N LEU A 60 1.07 -5.34 7.99
CA LEU A 60 2.49 -5.27 8.28
C LEU A 60 3.08 -3.88 8.02
N ALA A 61 2.74 -3.27 6.88
CA ALA A 61 3.21 -1.93 6.54
C ALA A 61 2.71 -0.87 7.54
N GLU A 62 1.45 -0.93 7.96
CA GLU A 62 0.89 -0.04 9.00
C GLU A 62 1.60 -0.25 10.35
N SER A 63 1.92 -1.50 10.70
CA SER A 63 2.71 -1.80 11.91
C SER A 63 4.14 -1.25 11.82
N GLN A 64 4.76 -1.32 10.64
CA GLN A 64 6.06 -0.73 10.36
C GLN A 64 6.01 0.81 10.43
N ILE A 65 4.94 1.44 9.93
CA ILE A 65 4.70 2.89 10.10
C ILE A 65 4.63 3.24 11.58
N ALA A 66 3.82 2.53 12.37
CA ALA A 66 3.68 2.76 13.80
C ALA A 66 5.00 2.59 14.57
N ALA A 67 5.89 1.73 14.07
CA ALA A 67 7.24 1.53 14.61
C ALA A 67 8.31 2.50 14.04
N GLY A 68 7.93 3.47 13.19
CA GLY A 68 8.84 4.44 12.57
C GLY A 68 9.70 3.88 11.43
N ARG A 69 9.37 2.70 10.88
CA ARG A 69 10.12 1.99 9.83
C ARG A 69 9.56 2.31 8.44
N LEU A 70 9.51 3.59 8.10
CA LEU A 70 8.77 4.10 6.93
C LEU A 70 9.24 3.53 5.58
N LYS A 71 10.55 3.46 5.33
CA LYS A 71 11.09 2.83 4.09
C LYS A 71 10.67 1.37 3.96
N GLN A 72 10.66 0.62 5.07
CA GLN A 72 10.22 -0.78 5.08
C GLN A 72 8.73 -0.88 4.78
N ALA A 73 7.90 0.00 5.33
CA ALA A 73 6.46 0.03 5.05
C ALA A 73 6.16 0.24 3.55
N ILE A 74 6.85 1.19 2.91
CA ILE A 74 6.75 1.44 1.47
C ILE A 74 7.11 0.17 0.68
N ASN A 75 8.26 -0.44 1.01
CA ASN A 75 8.71 -1.67 0.34
C ASN A 75 7.72 -2.82 0.52
N THR A 76 7.20 -3.03 1.73
CA THR A 76 6.23 -4.09 2.04
C THR A 76 4.97 -3.95 1.18
N ALA A 77 4.37 -2.76 1.17
CA ALA A 77 3.14 -2.50 0.41
C ALA A 77 3.37 -2.67 -1.10
N LEU A 78 4.41 -2.03 -1.66
CA LEU A 78 4.66 -2.07 -3.10
C LEU A 78 5.10 -3.45 -3.59
N LYS A 79 5.85 -4.20 -2.78
CA LYS A 79 6.22 -5.59 -3.11
C LYS A 79 4.99 -6.49 -3.20
N ALA A 80 4.03 -6.35 -2.29
CA ALA A 80 2.79 -7.12 -2.36
C ALA A 80 1.97 -6.78 -3.62
N ILE A 81 1.88 -5.50 -3.96
CA ILE A 81 1.22 -5.04 -5.20
C ILE A 81 1.92 -5.59 -6.43
N ALA A 82 3.25 -5.49 -6.51
CA ALA A 82 4.04 -6.00 -7.64
C ALA A 82 3.93 -7.53 -7.76
N THR A 83 3.95 -8.24 -6.64
CA THR A 83 3.81 -9.70 -6.59
C THR A 83 2.45 -10.15 -7.14
N THR A 84 1.40 -9.37 -6.87
CA THR A 84 0.02 -9.69 -7.26
C THR A 84 -0.44 -8.95 -8.53
N ALA A 85 0.43 -8.19 -9.20
CA ALA A 85 0.07 -7.28 -10.29
C ALA A 85 -0.64 -7.95 -11.47
N ARG A 86 -0.34 -9.23 -11.75
CA ARG A 86 -0.90 -9.99 -12.88
C ARG A 86 -2.21 -10.70 -12.57
N THR A 87 -2.76 -10.50 -11.38
CA THR A 87 -3.98 -11.16 -10.90
C THR A 87 -5.11 -10.15 -10.76
N GLU A 88 -6.34 -10.63 -10.90
CA GLU A 88 -7.57 -9.87 -10.63
C GLU A 88 -7.83 -9.70 -9.12
N ALA A 89 -6.80 -9.35 -8.35
CA ALA A 89 -6.95 -8.96 -6.96
C ALA A 89 -7.88 -7.74 -6.85
N GLY A 90 -8.65 -7.68 -5.78
CA GLY A 90 -9.65 -6.65 -5.53
C GLY A 90 -9.08 -5.23 -5.60
N ASN A 91 -9.84 -4.36 -6.26
CA ASN A 91 -9.49 -2.95 -6.41
C ASN A 91 -9.33 -2.26 -5.04
N GLU A 92 -10.17 -2.64 -4.08
CA GLU A 92 -10.14 -2.14 -2.71
C GLU A 92 -8.80 -2.44 -2.03
N GLN A 93 -8.35 -3.70 -2.05
CA GLN A 93 -7.09 -4.10 -1.41
C GLN A 93 -5.89 -3.38 -2.05
N ARG A 94 -5.89 -3.23 -3.38
CA ARG A 94 -4.85 -2.46 -4.08
C ARG A 94 -4.87 -0.98 -3.69
N MET A 95 -6.06 -0.37 -3.63
CA MET A 95 -6.23 1.02 -3.19
C MET A 95 -5.66 1.23 -1.80
N ILE A 96 -6.01 0.36 -0.85
CA ILE A 96 -5.54 0.44 0.54
C ILE A 96 -4.00 0.31 0.59
N CYS A 97 -3.39 -0.62 -0.16
CA CYS A 97 -1.93 -0.73 -0.21
C CYS A 97 -1.24 0.52 -0.77
N TYR A 98 -1.78 1.16 -1.82
CA TYR A 98 -1.23 2.42 -2.33
C TYR A 98 -1.41 3.57 -1.34
N LEU A 99 -2.55 3.62 -0.64
CA LEU A 99 -2.79 4.60 0.41
C LEU A 99 -1.81 4.43 1.57
N THR A 100 -1.57 3.20 2.05
CA THR A 100 -0.57 2.90 3.09
C THR A 100 0.84 3.28 2.63
N ALA A 101 1.19 2.99 1.37
CA ALA A 101 2.48 3.41 0.81
C ALA A 101 2.63 4.94 0.76
N TRP A 102 1.55 5.68 0.44
CA TRP A 102 1.53 7.13 0.51
C TRP A 102 1.73 7.63 1.94
N ASN A 103 0.98 7.10 2.91
CA ASN A 103 1.08 7.52 4.30
C ASN A 103 2.51 7.36 4.84
N ALA A 104 3.21 6.28 4.47
CA ALA A 104 4.61 6.08 4.82
C ALA A 104 5.55 7.07 4.09
N LEU A 105 5.32 7.31 2.79
CA LEU A 105 6.11 8.25 2.00
C LEU A 105 5.95 9.69 2.50
N GLU A 106 4.73 10.13 2.75
CA GLU A 106 4.42 11.47 3.26
C GLU A 106 5.09 11.71 4.62
N GLN A 107 4.99 10.75 5.55
CA GLN A 107 5.69 10.84 6.83
C GLN A 107 7.22 10.90 6.64
N LEU A 108 7.76 10.11 5.71
CA LEU A 108 9.20 10.10 5.45
C LEU A 108 9.67 11.46 4.91
N LEU A 109 8.92 12.06 3.99
CA LEU A 109 9.23 13.37 3.43
C LEU A 109 9.03 14.51 4.44
N ASN A 110 8.13 14.35 5.42
CA ASN A 110 8.00 15.31 6.52
C ASN A 110 9.18 15.24 7.51
N LEU A 111 9.84 14.08 7.62
CA LEU A 111 11.03 13.88 8.46
C LEU A 111 12.34 14.21 7.73
N THR A 112 12.35 14.12 6.40
CA THR A 112 13.55 14.26 5.58
C THR A 112 13.31 15.27 4.47
N ILE A 113 14.12 16.33 4.44
CA ILE A 113 14.11 17.26 3.30
C ILE A 113 14.96 16.60 2.21
N PRO A 114 14.38 16.13 1.08
CA PRO A 114 15.18 15.60 -0.01
C PRO A 114 16.09 16.71 -0.55
N ASP A 115 17.35 16.36 -0.81
CA ASP A 115 18.25 17.27 -1.50
C ASP A 115 17.76 17.54 -2.94
N ASP A 116 18.29 18.59 -3.57
CA ASP A 116 17.86 18.97 -4.91
C ASP A 116 18.15 17.90 -5.97
N SER A 117 19.06 16.96 -5.70
CA SER A 117 19.36 15.85 -6.62
C SER A 117 18.26 14.77 -6.63
N ARG A 118 17.53 14.63 -5.53
CA ARG A 118 16.46 13.62 -5.35
C ARG A 118 15.05 14.19 -5.54
N ARG A 119 14.89 15.51 -5.53
CA ARG A 119 13.58 16.19 -5.63
C ARG A 119 12.75 15.73 -6.84
N ASN A 120 13.37 15.58 -8.00
CA ASN A 120 12.67 15.13 -9.21
C ASN A 120 12.20 13.67 -9.08
N ALA A 121 13.04 12.79 -8.53
CA ALA A 121 12.68 11.39 -8.31
C ALA A 121 11.53 11.26 -7.30
N VAL A 122 11.51 12.08 -6.25
CA VAL A 122 10.39 12.16 -5.30
C VAL A 122 9.12 12.65 -6.00
N ALA A 123 9.19 13.71 -6.81
CA ALA A 123 8.04 14.21 -7.54
C ALA A 123 7.48 13.16 -8.52
N ASP A 124 8.35 12.44 -9.23
CA ASP A 124 7.92 11.35 -10.11
C ASP A 124 7.30 10.19 -9.32
N ALA A 125 7.88 9.81 -8.17
CA ALA A 125 7.31 8.79 -7.31
C ALA A 125 5.91 9.20 -6.81
N THR A 126 5.75 10.44 -6.32
CA THR A 126 4.44 10.97 -5.90
C THR A 126 3.44 10.99 -7.05
N ARG A 127 3.88 11.35 -8.26
CA ARG A 127 3.02 11.35 -9.46
C ARG A 127 2.54 9.94 -9.80
N HIS A 128 3.45 8.98 -9.87
CA HIS A 128 3.12 7.60 -10.23
C HIS A 128 2.23 6.95 -9.16
N LEU A 129 2.54 7.17 -7.88
CA LEU A 129 1.71 6.70 -6.78
C LEU A 129 0.31 7.31 -6.83
N GLY A 130 0.20 8.62 -7.06
CA GLY A 130 -1.08 9.31 -7.19
C GLY A 130 -1.91 8.86 -8.38
N SER A 131 -1.29 8.59 -9.53
CA SER A 131 -1.98 8.00 -10.69
C SER A 131 -2.55 6.61 -10.40
N LEU A 132 -1.77 5.76 -9.73
CA LEU A 132 -2.23 4.43 -9.33
C LEU A 132 -3.35 4.51 -8.29
N LEU A 133 -3.19 5.33 -7.26
CA LEU A 133 -4.22 5.54 -6.25
C LEU A 133 -5.51 6.11 -6.86
N TYR A 134 -5.40 7.03 -7.82
CA TYR A 134 -6.54 7.60 -8.53
C TYR A 134 -7.31 6.51 -9.28
N HIS A 135 -6.61 5.67 -10.04
CA HIS A 135 -7.21 4.56 -10.75
C HIS A 135 -8.02 3.64 -9.81
N TYR A 136 -7.38 3.18 -8.72
CA TYR A 136 -8.02 2.25 -7.80
C TYR A 136 -9.07 2.89 -6.90
N TYR A 137 -9.00 4.21 -6.65
CA TYR A 137 -10.06 4.96 -5.98
C TYR A 137 -11.37 4.91 -6.77
N TYR A 138 -11.34 5.23 -8.08
CA TYR A 138 -12.55 5.19 -8.90
C TYR A 138 -13.03 3.77 -9.18
N ALA A 139 -12.12 2.80 -9.32
CA ALA A 139 -12.49 1.40 -9.46
C ALA A 139 -13.18 0.87 -8.19
N THR A 140 -12.62 1.15 -7.02
CA THR A 140 -13.23 0.78 -5.72
C THR A 140 -14.57 1.49 -5.52
N GLY A 141 -14.68 2.79 -5.81
CA GLY A 141 -15.95 3.51 -5.66
C GLY A 141 -17.06 3.00 -6.58
N ARG A 142 -16.70 2.39 -7.72
CA ARG A 142 -17.67 1.72 -8.60
C ARG A 142 -18.13 0.37 -8.05
N ASP A 143 -17.19 -0.41 -7.51
CA ASP A 143 -17.44 -1.78 -7.06
C ASP A 143 -18.02 -1.84 -5.64
N ASN A 144 -17.57 -0.94 -4.76
CA ASN A 144 -17.91 -0.83 -3.35
C ASN A 144 -17.93 0.65 -2.89
N PRO A 145 -19.00 1.41 -3.21
CA PRO A 145 -19.10 2.84 -2.89
C PRO A 145 -19.11 3.15 -1.38
N ASP A 146 -19.45 2.17 -0.54
CA ASP A 146 -19.50 2.30 0.91
C ASP A 146 -18.16 1.91 1.58
N CYS A 147 -17.11 1.66 0.80
CA CYS A 147 -15.78 1.35 1.34
C CYS A 147 -15.28 2.51 2.20
N ALA A 148 -15.02 2.23 3.49
CA ALA A 148 -14.60 3.23 4.46
C ALA A 148 -13.29 3.95 4.08
N ALA A 149 -12.39 3.26 3.36
CA ALA A 149 -11.10 3.82 2.95
C ALA A 149 -11.19 4.82 1.77
N LEU A 150 -12.36 4.96 1.12
CA LEU A 150 -12.53 5.90 0.01
C LEU A 150 -12.34 7.36 0.45
N HIS A 151 -12.71 7.69 1.69
CA HIS A 151 -12.54 9.05 2.20
C HIS A 151 -11.05 9.40 2.36
N ASP A 152 -10.28 8.52 3.00
CA ASP A 152 -8.85 8.71 3.20
C ASP A 152 -8.09 8.71 1.87
N ALA A 153 -8.47 7.85 0.92
CA ALA A 153 -7.91 7.84 -0.42
C ALA A 153 -8.18 9.15 -1.17
N TYR A 154 -9.38 9.72 -1.04
CA TYR A 154 -9.72 11.02 -1.63
C TYR A 154 -8.88 12.16 -1.03
N ASP A 155 -8.71 12.19 0.30
CA ASP A 155 -7.90 13.22 0.96
C ASP A 155 -6.42 13.12 0.57
N ALA A 156 -5.87 11.90 0.47
CA ALA A 156 -4.53 11.67 -0.05
C ALA A 156 -4.37 12.18 -1.49
N LEU A 157 -5.33 11.84 -2.38
CA LEU A 157 -5.32 12.32 -3.77
C LEU A 157 -5.41 13.84 -3.87
N LYS A 158 -6.20 14.47 -2.99
CA LYS A 158 -6.28 15.93 -2.92
C LYS A 158 -4.91 16.52 -2.58
N VAL A 159 -4.21 16.01 -1.57
CA VAL A 159 -2.86 16.46 -1.23
C VAL A 159 -1.92 16.26 -2.42
N MET A 160 -1.83 15.06 -2.97
CA MET A 160 -0.95 14.75 -4.11
C MET A 160 -1.20 15.66 -5.32
N SER A 161 -2.46 15.95 -5.64
CA SER A 161 -2.84 16.80 -6.78
C SER A 161 -2.37 18.25 -6.66
N THR A 162 -2.10 18.73 -5.43
CA THR A 162 -1.49 20.05 -5.22
C THR A 162 0.02 20.06 -5.46
N LEU A 163 0.65 18.88 -5.40
CA LEU A 163 2.11 18.71 -5.51
C LEU A 163 2.53 18.35 -6.93
N VAL A 164 1.75 17.48 -7.60
CA VAL A 164 2.10 16.90 -8.90
C VAL A 164 0.88 16.73 -9.79
N LYS A 165 1.11 16.69 -11.11
CA LYS A 165 0.05 16.39 -12.08
C LYS A 165 -0.21 14.88 -12.11
N ILE A 166 -1.33 14.46 -11.52
CA ILE A 166 -1.83 13.09 -11.60
C ILE A 166 -2.29 12.80 -13.04
N ASP A 167 -1.82 11.67 -13.58
CA ASP A 167 -2.27 11.13 -14.87
C ASP A 167 -3.42 10.14 -14.63
N SER A 168 -4.63 10.51 -15.08
CA SER A 168 -5.85 9.71 -14.91
C SER A 168 -5.95 8.54 -15.89
N ASP A 169 -5.20 8.60 -17.00
CA ASP A 169 -5.25 7.63 -18.09
C ASP A 169 -4.02 6.69 -18.07
N ALA A 170 -3.29 6.71 -16.95
CA ALA A 170 -2.05 5.99 -16.78
C ALA A 170 -2.24 4.46 -16.89
N ASP A 171 -1.41 3.80 -17.70
CA ASP A 171 -1.34 2.34 -17.71
C ASP A 171 -0.81 1.84 -16.35
N THR A 172 -1.60 1.04 -15.65
CA THR A 172 -1.29 0.66 -14.26
C THR A 172 -0.03 -0.21 -14.15
N THR A 173 0.25 -1.03 -15.16
CA THR A 173 1.43 -1.91 -15.16
C THR A 173 2.71 -1.10 -15.35
N GLN A 174 2.75 -0.27 -16.39
CA GLN A 174 3.87 0.62 -16.66
C GLN A 174 4.08 1.60 -15.51
N THR A 175 3.00 2.17 -14.97
CA THR A 175 3.07 3.15 -13.88
C THR A 175 3.62 2.54 -12.60
N LEU A 176 3.27 1.28 -12.28
CA LEU A 176 3.85 0.57 -11.14
C LEU A 176 5.37 0.38 -11.31
N HIS A 177 5.83 0.00 -12.50
CA HIS A 177 7.26 -0.12 -12.77
C HIS A 177 8.00 1.22 -12.62
N LEU A 178 7.42 2.30 -13.12
CA LEU A 178 7.98 3.65 -12.99
C LEU A 178 8.00 4.10 -11.52
N LEU A 179 6.93 3.84 -10.75
CA LEU A 179 6.89 4.14 -9.32
C LEU A 179 8.06 3.50 -8.56
N ILE A 180 8.28 2.19 -8.74
CA ILE A 180 9.37 1.46 -8.07
C ILE A 180 10.73 2.05 -8.48
N SER A 181 10.92 2.33 -9.78
CA SER A 181 12.15 2.96 -10.27
C SER A 181 12.39 4.35 -9.68
N SER A 182 11.36 5.19 -9.57
CA SER A 182 11.46 6.54 -9.01
C SER A 182 11.78 6.53 -7.52
N LEU A 183 11.19 5.59 -6.76
CA LEU A 183 11.50 5.43 -5.33
C LEU A 183 12.93 4.93 -5.09
N GLY A 184 13.44 4.05 -5.95
CA GLY A 184 14.85 3.63 -5.93
C GLY A 184 15.80 4.79 -6.24
N ALA A 185 15.49 5.59 -7.27
CA ALA A 185 16.26 6.80 -7.59
C ALA A 185 16.22 7.87 -6.48
N ALA A 186 15.16 7.89 -5.67
CA ALA A 186 15.03 8.76 -4.51
C ALA A 186 15.72 8.22 -3.24
N ASP A 187 16.26 6.99 -3.26
CA ASP A 187 16.79 6.28 -2.07
C ASP A 187 15.72 6.17 -0.97
N ILE A 188 14.49 5.82 -1.37
CA ILE A 188 13.33 5.65 -0.49
C ILE A 188 12.92 4.18 -0.38
N ALA A 189 13.07 3.43 -1.47
CA ALA A 189 12.74 2.01 -1.59
C ALA A 189 13.90 1.27 -2.26
N GLU A 190 14.00 -0.04 -2.02
CA GLU A 190 14.96 -0.94 -2.70
C GLU A 190 14.26 -1.80 -3.75
#